data_AF-A0A815FDF9-F1
#
_entry.id   AF-A0A815FDF9-F1
#
_cell.length_a   1.000
_cell.length_b   1.000
_cell.length_c   1.000
_cell.angle_alpha   90.00
_cell.angle_beta   90.00
_cell.angle_gamma   90.00
#
_symmetry.space_group_name_H-M   'P 1'
#
loop_
_entity.id
_entity.type
_entity.pdbx_description
1 polymer ?
#
loop_
_entity_poly.entity_id
_entity_poly.type
_entity_poly.pdbx_seq_one_letter_code
_entity_poly.pdbx_strand_id
1 'polypeptide(L)'
;MYQQIVPVESVIAPINAMVCVIGPSCSDGILNQGEADVDCGGPCAPGVIVCFSGPSCSDGILNQGEADVDCGGPCAPGKTCEIGQHCNGTTDCTSGMCNSSNQCDGPSCSDGILNQGEADVDCGGPCAPGKTCEVGQHCNGTTDCASGICNSSNQCDGPSCSDGILNQGEADVDCGGPCAPGKTCEVGQHCNGTTDCTSGMCNSSNQCDGPSCSDGVLNQGESDTDCGGPCAPDCTSGTCNSSNQCDGPSCIDGILNQGEADVDCGGPCAPGQTCEIGQHCNETTDCASGICNSSNQCDSPSCSDGILNQGESDTDCGGPCAPGQTCEIGQHCNGTTDCTSGNCNSTNQCDSMYSLVCDE
;
A
#
# COMPACT_ATOMS: atom_id res chain seq x y z
N MET A 1 80.95 0.86 85.88
CA MET A 1 82.24 1.54 86.05
C MET A 1 82.63 2.11 84.70
N TYR A 2 82.97 3.41 84.68
CA TYR A 2 83.85 4.16 83.75
C TYR A 2 84.11 3.60 82.34
N GLN A 3 83.69 4.33 81.30
CA GLN A 3 84.53 5.10 80.34
C GLN A 3 85.41 4.21 79.45
N GLN A 4 85.50 4.39 78.13
CA GLN A 4 85.89 5.64 77.49
C GLN A 4 85.66 5.57 75.97
N ILE A 5 85.12 6.66 75.43
CA ILE A 5 85.11 7.02 74.00
C ILE A 5 86.42 7.76 73.73
N VAL A 6 87.14 7.47 72.64
CA VAL A 6 88.00 8.44 71.92
C VAL A 6 88.44 7.92 70.53
N PRO A 7 88.72 8.80 69.56
CA PRO A 7 88.23 8.71 68.19
C PRO A 7 89.31 8.74 67.08
N VAL A 8 88.82 8.56 65.86
CA VAL A 8 89.21 9.11 64.53
C VAL A 8 90.50 9.97 64.46
N GLU A 9 91.45 9.60 63.59
CA GLU A 9 91.87 10.41 62.41
C GLU A 9 92.98 9.75 61.55
N SER A 10 92.63 9.61 60.26
CA SER A 10 93.37 9.97 59.04
C SER A 10 94.90 9.78 58.96
N VAL A 11 95.35 8.78 58.19
CA VAL A 11 96.67 8.82 57.51
C VAL A 11 96.61 8.19 56.10
N ILE A 12 96.71 9.07 55.11
CA ILE A 12 97.25 9.01 53.73
C ILE A 12 97.78 7.65 53.19
N ALA A 13 97.15 7.19 52.09
CA ALA A 13 97.59 6.45 50.87
C ALA A 13 98.70 5.36 50.93
N PRO A 14 98.55 4.24 50.16
CA PRO A 14 98.97 4.30 48.76
C PRO A 14 98.02 3.61 47.75
N ILE A 15 98.07 4.16 46.54
CA ILE A 15 97.71 3.59 45.24
C ILE A 15 97.73 2.06 45.12
N ASN A 16 96.70 1.57 44.43
CA ASN A 16 96.61 0.30 43.69
C ASN A 16 95.94 -0.90 44.36
N ALA A 17 94.61 -0.84 44.46
CA ALA A 17 93.75 -1.98 44.16
C ALA A 17 92.40 -1.42 43.68
N MET A 18 92.18 -1.45 42.38
CA MET A 18 90.88 -1.25 41.76
C MET A 18 90.01 -2.45 42.13
N VAL A 19 89.58 -2.51 43.39
CA VAL A 19 88.45 -3.34 43.78
C VAL A 19 87.26 -2.58 43.24
N CYS A 20 86.71 -3.08 42.15
CA CYS A 20 85.43 -2.67 41.63
C CYS A 20 84.37 -3.03 42.69
N VAL A 21 84.21 -2.16 43.69
CA VAL A 21 82.98 -2.12 44.47
C VAL A 21 82.00 -1.37 43.58
N ILE A 22 81.51 -2.06 42.55
CA ILE A 22 80.25 -1.69 41.91
C ILE A 22 79.22 -1.86 43.01
N GLY A 23 78.80 -0.74 43.60
CA GLY A 23 77.54 -0.71 44.34
C GLY A 23 76.42 -1.23 43.43
N PRO A 24 75.30 -1.70 43.99
CA PRO A 24 74.19 -2.24 43.19
C PRO A 24 73.85 -1.23 42.08
N SER A 25 74.00 -1.67 40.85
CA SER A 25 73.83 -0.87 39.64
C SER A 25 72.38 -0.97 39.20
N CYS A 26 71.52 -0.25 39.92
CA CYS A 26 70.07 -0.21 39.68
C CYS A 26 69.70 0.53 38.38
N SER A 27 70.47 0.41 37.30
CA SER A 27 70.29 1.09 36.01
C SER A 27 71.15 0.46 34.88
N ASP A 28 71.71 -0.74 35.09
CA ASP A 28 72.61 -1.40 34.14
C ASP A 28 71.91 -2.35 33.14
N GLY A 29 70.58 -2.50 33.26
CA GLY A 29 69.74 -3.27 32.36
C GLY A 29 69.85 -4.78 32.57
N ILE A 30 70.42 -5.26 33.68
CA ILE A 30 70.57 -6.69 33.97
C ILE A 30 70.16 -7.04 35.40
N LEU A 31 69.33 -8.09 35.58
CA LEU A 31 68.92 -8.57 36.90
C LEU A 31 70.10 -9.15 37.68
N ASN A 32 70.69 -8.38 38.59
CA ASN A 32 71.89 -8.79 39.34
C ASN A 32 71.89 -8.27 40.78
N GLN A 33 72.95 -8.61 41.53
CA GLN A 33 73.27 -8.05 42.87
C GLN A 33 72.14 -8.06 43.93
N GLY A 34 71.09 -8.88 43.78
CA GLY A 34 69.98 -9.00 44.72
C GLY A 34 68.76 -8.12 44.40
N GLU A 35 68.70 -7.54 43.21
CA GLU A 35 67.53 -6.87 42.65
C GLU A 35 66.29 -7.79 42.60
N ALA A 36 65.10 -7.20 42.65
CA ALA A 36 63.83 -7.91 42.57
C ALA A 36 63.35 -8.10 41.11
N ASP A 37 63.62 -7.14 40.24
CA ASP A 37 63.48 -7.22 38.77
C ASP A 37 64.58 -6.32 38.15
N VAL A 38 64.77 -6.35 36.83
CA VAL A 38 65.86 -5.64 36.13
C VAL A 38 65.92 -4.18 36.60
N ASP A 39 67.05 -3.78 37.21
CA ASP A 39 67.32 -2.44 37.73
C ASP A 39 66.41 -1.96 38.89
N CYS A 40 65.67 -2.84 39.56
CA CYS A 40 64.71 -2.42 40.58
C CYS A 40 64.53 -3.38 41.77
N GLY A 41 64.13 -2.82 42.92
CA GLY A 41 63.90 -3.57 44.15
C GLY A 41 65.17 -4.14 44.82
N GLY A 42 65.00 -4.87 45.92
CA GLY A 42 66.12 -5.43 46.67
C GLY A 42 67.04 -4.38 47.33
N PRO A 43 68.36 -4.38 47.08
CA PRO A 43 69.31 -3.42 47.65
C PRO A 43 69.26 -2.02 47.00
N CYS A 44 68.44 -1.85 45.96
CA CYS A 44 68.17 -0.54 45.37
C CYS A 44 67.41 0.35 46.35
N ALA A 45 67.93 1.55 46.61
CA ALA A 45 67.35 2.46 47.60
C ALA A 45 65.88 2.76 47.26
N PRO A 46 64.96 2.70 48.23
CA PRO A 46 63.54 2.99 47.99
C PRO A 46 63.40 4.40 47.40
N GLY A 47 62.99 4.48 46.13
CA GLY A 47 62.80 5.71 45.39
C GLY A 47 63.69 5.93 44.16
N VAL A 48 64.65 5.04 43.85
CA VAL A 48 65.48 5.17 42.62
C VAL A 48 64.75 4.61 41.41
N ILE A 49 64.35 3.33 41.44
CA ILE A 49 63.39 2.71 40.51
C ILE A 49 62.53 1.76 41.36
N VAL A 50 61.24 2.05 41.43
CA VAL A 50 60.26 1.12 42.01
C VAL A 50 60.02 0.09 40.92
N CYS A 51 60.19 -1.20 41.19
CA CYS A 51 59.62 -2.21 40.30
C CYS A 51 58.13 -1.88 40.20
N PHE A 52 57.68 -1.51 39.01
CA PHE A 52 56.32 -1.06 38.82
C PHE A 52 55.41 -2.28 39.04
N SER A 53 54.95 -2.43 40.28
CA SER A 53 54.06 -3.49 40.72
C SER A 53 52.59 -3.08 40.55
N GLY A 54 52.33 -2.02 39.79
CA GLY A 54 50.99 -1.69 39.30
C GLY A 54 50.71 -2.48 38.03
N PRO A 55 49.43 -2.85 37.77
CA PRO A 55 49.06 -3.44 36.49
C PRO A 55 49.35 -2.46 35.36
N SER A 56 50.03 -2.95 34.33
CA SER A 56 50.28 -2.21 33.11
C SER A 56 49.14 -2.49 32.14
N CYS A 57 48.04 -1.77 32.31
CA CYS A 57 46.79 -1.88 31.54
C CYS A 57 46.90 -1.50 30.05
N SER A 58 48.04 -1.74 29.40
CA SER A 58 48.33 -1.41 28.00
C SER A 58 49.62 -2.06 27.48
N ASP A 59 50.19 -3.05 28.17
CA ASP A 59 51.44 -3.72 27.76
C ASP A 59 51.24 -4.94 26.85
N GLY A 60 49.99 -5.32 26.59
CA GLY A 60 49.60 -6.40 25.68
C GLY A 60 49.77 -7.80 26.28
N ILE A 61 49.96 -7.93 27.59
CA ILE A 61 50.09 -9.23 28.27
C ILE A 61 49.17 -9.31 29.50
N LEU A 62 48.58 -10.49 29.74
CA LEU A 62 47.75 -10.72 30.94
C LEU A 62 48.65 -10.88 32.18
N ASN A 63 48.80 -9.81 32.98
CA ASN A 63 49.63 -9.82 34.18
C ASN A 63 49.00 -9.06 35.37
N GLN A 64 49.68 -9.07 36.52
CA GLN A 64 49.38 -8.22 37.69
C GLN A 64 47.92 -8.18 38.18
N GLY A 65 47.14 -9.23 37.94
CA GLY A 65 45.76 -9.37 38.41
C GLY A 65 44.68 -8.84 37.45
N GLU A 66 45.05 -8.49 36.22
CA GLU A 66 44.10 -8.19 35.13
C GLU A 66 43.09 -9.33 34.90
N ALA A 67 41.90 -8.97 34.42
CA ALA A 67 40.84 -9.94 34.15
C ALA A 67 40.94 -10.55 32.75
N ASP A 68 41.33 -9.74 31.76
CA ASP A 68 41.78 -10.12 30.42
C ASP A 68 42.96 -9.19 30.02
N VAL A 69 43.65 -9.46 28.91
CA VAL A 69 44.85 -8.72 28.49
C VAL A 69 44.60 -7.22 28.52
N ASP A 70 45.32 -6.51 29.39
CA ASP A 70 45.25 -5.08 29.61
C ASP A 70 43.89 -4.52 30.11
N CYS A 71 42.97 -5.33 30.66
CA CYS A 71 41.67 -4.84 31.14
C CYS A 71 41.12 -5.57 32.36
N GLY A 72 40.21 -4.91 33.08
CA GLY A 72 39.53 -5.47 34.25
C GLY A 72 40.44 -5.67 35.46
N GLY A 73 39.89 -6.18 36.56
CA GLY A 73 40.59 -6.34 37.82
C GLY A 73 41.13 -4.99 38.33
N PRO A 74 42.44 -4.86 38.58
CA PRO A 74 43.04 -3.62 39.08
C PRO A 74 43.14 -2.52 38.00
N CYS A 75 42.82 -2.81 36.74
CA CYS A 75 42.65 -1.81 35.68
C CYS A 75 41.28 -1.12 35.72
N ALA A 76 40.26 -1.73 36.34
CA ALA A 76 38.96 -1.10 36.52
C ALA A 76 39.00 -0.04 37.65
N PRO A 77 38.31 1.10 37.51
CA PRO A 77 37.37 1.47 36.44
C PRO A 77 38.03 2.18 35.23
N GLY A 78 39.36 2.29 35.19
CA GLY A 78 40.07 3.05 34.14
C GLY A 78 40.07 2.36 32.78
N LYS A 79 40.15 1.02 32.76
CA LYS A 79 40.07 0.21 31.54
C LYS A 79 39.33 -1.10 31.83
N THR A 80 38.08 -1.13 31.42
CA THR A 80 37.18 -2.28 31.51
C THR A 80 37.23 -3.12 30.23
N CYS A 81 36.91 -4.40 30.35
CA CYS A 81 36.88 -5.37 29.28
C CYS A 81 35.59 -5.28 28.45
N GLU A 82 35.71 -5.50 27.14
CA GLU A 82 34.60 -5.53 26.17
C GLU A 82 33.86 -6.88 26.20
N ILE A 83 32.71 -6.95 25.51
CA ILE A 83 31.91 -8.17 25.43
C ILE A 83 32.74 -9.32 24.84
N GLY A 84 32.68 -10.49 25.49
CA GLY A 84 33.40 -11.72 25.14
C GLY A 84 34.76 -11.88 25.82
N GLN A 85 35.32 -10.82 26.41
CA GLN A 85 36.59 -10.85 27.15
C GLN A 85 36.43 -11.46 28.54
N HIS A 86 37.50 -11.99 29.11
CA HIS A 86 37.46 -12.66 30.40
C HIS A 86 37.24 -11.65 31.55
N CYS A 87 36.48 -12.06 32.56
CA CYS A 87 36.16 -11.24 33.73
C CYS A 87 36.14 -12.09 35.00
N ASN A 88 36.43 -11.46 36.15
CA ASN A 88 36.31 -12.08 37.46
C ASN A 88 35.20 -11.45 38.31
N GLY A 89 34.66 -10.31 37.88
CA GLY A 89 33.53 -9.63 38.50
C GLY A 89 32.87 -8.63 37.56
N THR A 90 31.72 -8.11 37.97
CA THR A 90 30.91 -7.15 37.19
C THR A 90 31.66 -5.85 36.87
N THR A 91 32.51 -5.38 37.78
CA THR A 91 33.31 -4.15 37.59
C THR A 91 34.37 -4.27 36.51
N ASP A 92 34.72 -5.50 36.11
CA ASP A 92 35.75 -5.74 35.10
C ASP A 92 35.23 -5.43 33.70
N CYS A 93 33.92 -5.47 33.49
CA CYS A 93 33.29 -5.36 32.18
C CYS A 93 32.71 -3.98 31.93
N THR A 94 32.86 -3.49 30.70
CA THR A 94 32.24 -2.23 30.26
C THR A 94 30.71 -2.31 30.36
N SER A 95 30.15 -3.51 30.17
CA SER A 95 28.73 -3.81 30.36
C SER A 95 28.28 -3.92 31.83
N GLY A 96 29.22 -4.00 32.78
CA GLY A 96 28.91 -4.30 34.16
C GLY A 96 28.49 -5.76 34.41
N MET A 97 28.62 -6.67 33.44
CA MET A 97 28.15 -8.06 33.54
C MET A 97 29.25 -9.05 33.24
N CYS A 98 29.49 -9.96 34.19
CA CYS A 98 30.36 -11.10 34.03
C CYS A 98 29.53 -12.38 34.12
N ASN A 99 29.40 -13.13 33.03
CA ASN A 99 28.54 -14.31 32.99
C ASN A 99 29.17 -15.52 33.73
N SER A 100 28.42 -16.61 33.85
CA SER A 100 28.87 -17.83 34.55
C SER A 100 30.04 -18.55 33.88
N SER A 101 30.39 -18.16 32.64
CA SER A 101 31.58 -18.63 31.92
C SER A 101 32.77 -17.68 32.08
N ASN A 102 32.69 -16.71 33.00
CA ASN A 102 33.69 -15.67 33.25
C ASN A 102 33.98 -14.83 32.01
N GLN A 103 32.95 -14.52 31.21
CA GLN A 103 33.06 -13.60 30.08
C GLN A 103 32.17 -12.39 30.27
N CYS A 104 32.69 -11.22 29.87
CA CYS A 104 31.92 -10.01 29.82
C CYS A 104 30.78 -10.19 28.83
N ASP A 105 29.55 -10.02 29.30
CA ASP A 105 28.37 -10.23 28.48
C ASP A 105 27.66 -8.92 28.18
N GLY A 106 26.87 -8.88 27.11
CA GLY A 106 25.99 -7.75 26.83
C GLY A 106 24.72 -7.77 27.69
N PRO A 107 23.95 -6.67 27.71
CA PRO A 107 22.56 -6.72 28.19
C PRO A 107 21.80 -7.78 27.38
N SER A 108 21.13 -8.70 28.08
CA SER A 108 20.42 -9.79 27.41
C SER A 108 19.04 -9.33 27.02
N CYS A 109 18.88 -8.88 25.78
CA CYS A 109 17.59 -8.48 25.18
C CYS A 109 16.64 -9.68 24.91
N SER A 110 16.66 -10.70 25.76
CA SER A 110 15.86 -11.93 25.65
C SER A 110 15.85 -12.80 26.91
N ASP A 111 16.29 -12.28 28.06
CA ASP A 111 16.31 -13.04 29.33
C ASP A 111 14.96 -13.00 30.09
N GLY A 112 13.99 -12.23 29.62
CA GLY A 112 12.65 -12.15 30.16
C GLY A 112 12.53 -11.24 31.39
N ILE A 113 13.54 -10.42 31.70
CA ILE A 113 13.51 -9.50 32.85
C ILE A 113 13.93 -8.08 32.44
N LEU A 114 13.24 -7.05 32.96
CA LEU A 114 13.63 -5.65 32.72
C LEU A 114 14.90 -5.31 33.49
N ASN A 115 16.03 -5.21 32.78
CA ASN A 115 17.32 -5.00 33.40
C ASN A 115 18.27 -4.16 32.51
N GLN A 116 19.49 -3.89 33.00
CA GLN A 116 20.59 -3.23 32.26
C GLN A 116 20.26 -1.99 31.40
N GLY A 117 19.24 -1.21 31.75
CA GLY A 117 18.87 0.02 31.03
C GLY A 117 17.89 -0.17 29.88
N GLU A 118 17.31 -1.36 29.73
CA GLU A 118 16.18 -1.62 28.86
C GLU A 118 15.01 -0.66 29.13
N ALA A 119 14.23 -0.39 28.08
CA ALA A 119 13.08 0.50 28.19
C ALA A 119 11.83 -0.26 28.66
N ASP A 120 11.66 -1.50 28.23
CA ASP A 120 10.72 -2.52 28.73
C ASP A 120 11.41 -3.90 28.67
N VAL A 121 10.81 -4.94 29.25
CA VAL A 121 11.40 -6.29 29.33
C VAL A 121 11.94 -6.74 27.97
N ASP A 122 13.26 -6.93 27.90
CA ASP A 122 13.98 -7.38 26.71
C ASP A 122 13.92 -6.43 25.49
N CYS A 123 13.63 -5.14 25.63
CA CYS A 123 13.58 -4.21 24.50
C CYS A 123 13.92 -2.75 24.84
N GLY A 124 14.30 -1.98 23.81
CA GLY A 124 14.60 -0.55 23.95
C GLY A 124 15.88 -0.26 24.73
N GLY A 125 16.23 1.02 24.88
CA GLY A 125 17.48 1.42 25.54
C GLY A 125 18.70 0.81 24.83
N PRO A 126 19.59 0.11 25.55
CA PRO A 126 20.75 -0.59 24.98
C PRO A 126 20.41 -1.69 23.97
N CYS A 127 19.17 -2.19 23.97
CA CYS A 127 18.71 -3.18 23.00
C CYS A 127 18.40 -2.57 21.63
N ALA A 128 18.12 -1.26 21.55
CA ALA A 128 17.91 -0.58 20.28
C ALA A 128 19.26 -0.29 19.57
N PRO A 129 19.35 -0.43 18.24
CA PRO A 129 18.27 -0.69 17.28
C PRO A 129 17.95 -2.17 17.02
N GLY A 130 18.63 -3.10 17.70
CA GLY A 130 18.49 -4.55 17.44
C GLY A 130 17.14 -5.13 17.86
N LYS A 131 16.60 -4.66 18.99
CA LYS A 131 15.29 -5.06 19.52
C LYS A 131 14.58 -3.87 20.17
N THR A 132 13.70 -3.26 19.38
CA THR A 132 12.83 -2.16 19.80
C THR A 132 11.54 -2.68 20.42
N CYS A 133 10.93 -1.88 21.27
CA CYS A 133 9.67 -2.15 21.94
C CYS A 133 8.47 -1.91 21.01
N GLU A 134 7.46 -2.77 21.15
CA GLU A 134 6.18 -2.72 20.43
C GLU A 134 5.21 -1.72 21.05
N VAL A 135 4.11 -1.43 20.35
CA VAL A 135 3.07 -0.51 20.84
C VAL A 135 2.52 -0.96 22.20
N GLY A 136 2.42 -0.01 23.14
CA GLY A 136 1.96 -0.18 24.52
C GLY A 136 3.07 -0.48 25.53
N GLN A 137 4.27 -0.87 25.08
CA GLN A 137 5.43 -1.13 25.93
C GLN A 137 6.09 0.16 26.42
N HIS A 138 6.80 0.10 27.54
CA HIS A 138 7.44 1.28 28.13
C HIS A 138 8.63 1.78 27.29
N CYS A 139 8.81 3.09 27.21
CA CYS A 139 9.89 3.74 26.47
C CYS A 139 10.45 4.95 27.23
N ASN A 140 11.72 5.26 27.03
CA ASN A 140 12.39 6.46 27.55
C ASN A 140 12.76 7.45 26.43
N GLY A 141 12.70 7.01 25.17
CA GLY A 141 12.93 7.83 23.99
C GLY A 141 12.37 7.20 22.72
N THR A 142 12.39 7.97 21.62
CA THR A 142 11.86 7.54 20.32
C THR A 142 12.58 6.33 19.74
N THR A 143 13.88 6.20 19.99
CA THR A 143 14.69 5.06 19.51
C THR A 143 14.32 3.73 20.16
N ASP A 144 13.63 3.76 21.30
CA ASP A 144 13.24 2.56 22.01
C ASP A 144 12.09 1.84 21.32
N CYS A 145 11.27 2.56 20.57
CA CYS A 145 10.03 2.06 19.99
C CYS A 145 10.22 1.67 18.52
N ALA A 146 9.63 0.55 18.12
CA ALA A 146 9.58 0.14 16.71
C ALA A 146 8.88 1.20 15.86
N SER A 147 7.90 1.91 16.45
CA SER A 147 7.19 3.01 15.83
C SER A 147 7.97 4.33 15.77
N GLY A 148 9.08 4.46 16.49
CA GLY A 148 9.75 5.75 16.66
C GLY A 148 8.99 6.75 17.55
N ILE A 149 7.86 6.37 18.16
CA ILE A 149 7.00 7.27 18.93
C ILE A 149 6.98 6.80 20.38
N CYS A 150 7.53 7.62 21.28
CA CYS A 150 7.39 7.46 22.72
C CYS A 150 6.47 8.58 23.23
N ASN A 151 5.25 8.24 23.65
CA ASN A 151 4.26 9.23 24.03
C ASN A 151 4.56 9.84 25.42
N SER A 152 3.80 10.87 25.82
CA SER A 152 3.98 11.56 27.10
C SER A 152 3.73 10.69 28.34
N SER A 153 3.17 9.49 28.16
CA SER A 153 2.97 8.50 29.21
C SER A 153 4.10 7.47 29.27
N ASN A 154 5.20 7.71 28.54
CA ASN A 154 6.35 6.80 28.41
C ASN A 154 5.94 5.43 27.83
N GLN A 155 5.02 5.41 26.88
CA GLN A 155 4.64 4.19 26.16
C GLN A 155 4.91 4.36 24.67
N CYS A 156 5.42 3.29 24.06
CA CYS A 156 5.52 3.20 22.62
C CYS A 156 4.14 3.29 22.03
N ASP A 157 3.89 4.29 21.21
CA ASP A 157 2.59 4.46 20.58
C ASP A 157 2.60 3.91 19.15
N GLY A 158 1.42 3.57 18.64
CA GLY A 158 1.28 3.21 17.24
C GLY A 158 1.36 4.43 16.33
N PRO A 159 1.49 4.24 15.00
CA PRO A 159 1.15 5.28 14.05
C PRO A 159 -0.25 5.80 14.37
N SER A 160 -0.35 7.09 14.72
CA SER A 160 -1.61 7.72 15.06
C SER A 160 -2.01 8.62 13.91
N CYS A 161 -3.10 8.27 13.25
CA CYS A 161 -3.75 9.11 12.24
C CYS A 161 -4.47 10.32 12.89
N SER A 162 -3.90 10.91 13.94
CA SER A 162 -4.46 12.02 14.73
C SER A 162 -3.47 12.67 15.69
N ASP A 163 -2.17 12.38 15.57
CA ASP A 163 -1.13 12.95 16.44
C ASP A 163 -0.61 14.33 15.98
N GLY A 164 -1.05 14.80 14.82
CA GLY A 164 -0.73 16.13 14.28
C GLY A 164 0.64 16.22 13.63
N ILE A 165 1.32 15.11 13.36
CA ILE A 165 2.63 15.08 12.70
C ILE A 165 2.65 14.09 11.52
N LEU A 166 3.34 14.41 10.43
CA LEU A 166 3.50 13.51 9.28
C LEU A 166 4.51 12.42 9.61
N ASN A 167 4.06 11.20 9.93
CA ASN A 167 4.96 10.09 10.28
C ASN A 167 4.50 8.74 9.69
N GLN A 168 5.33 7.71 9.86
CA GLN A 168 4.93 6.31 9.69
C GLN A 168 4.33 5.89 8.33
N GLY A 169 4.62 6.63 7.26
CA GLY A 169 4.13 6.34 5.91
C GLY A 169 2.78 6.99 5.57
N GLU A 170 2.28 7.88 6.43
CA GLU A 170 1.18 8.79 6.10
C GLU A 170 1.46 9.57 4.82
N ALA A 171 0.37 9.92 4.12
CA ALA A 171 0.45 10.65 2.87
C ALA A 171 0.48 12.17 3.08
N ASP A 172 -0.29 12.65 4.05
CA ASP A 172 -0.23 13.99 4.66
C ASP A 172 -0.47 13.85 6.17
N VAL A 173 -0.28 14.93 6.96
CA VAL A 173 -0.40 14.91 8.43
C VAL A 173 -1.71 14.24 8.85
N ASP A 174 -1.59 13.11 9.55
CA ASP A 174 -2.69 12.33 10.08
C ASP A 174 -3.63 11.67 9.03
N CYS A 175 -3.24 11.50 7.77
CA CYS A 175 -4.11 10.91 6.75
C CYS A 175 -3.38 10.17 5.63
N GLY A 176 -4.10 9.28 4.94
CA GLY A 176 -3.59 8.52 3.80
C GLY A 176 -2.55 7.46 4.17
N GLY A 177 -2.06 6.71 3.18
CA GLY A 177 -1.12 5.62 3.39
C GLY A 177 -1.70 4.56 4.36
N PRO A 178 -1.01 4.22 5.46
CA PRO A 178 -1.50 3.30 6.48
C PRO A 178 -2.79 3.74 7.18
N CYS A 179 -3.14 5.03 7.11
CA CYS A 179 -4.39 5.55 7.67
C CYS A 179 -5.61 5.25 6.81
N ALA A 180 -5.43 4.98 5.52
CA ALA A 180 -6.52 4.59 4.64
C ALA A 180 -6.89 3.11 4.84
N PRO A 181 -8.20 2.75 4.82
CA PRO A 181 -9.36 3.57 4.46
C PRO A 181 -10.00 4.33 5.64
N GLY A 182 -9.46 4.23 6.85
CA GLY A 182 -10.07 4.81 8.06
C GLY A 182 -10.05 6.34 8.10
N LYS A 183 -8.95 6.95 7.66
CA LYS A 183 -8.78 8.39 7.53
C LYS A 183 -8.01 8.74 6.26
N THR A 184 -8.76 9.14 5.24
CA THR A 184 -8.23 9.61 3.96
C THR A 184 -8.04 11.12 3.96
N CYS A 185 -7.16 11.60 3.10
CA CYS A 185 -6.80 13.00 2.95
C CYS A 185 -7.85 13.75 2.11
N GLU A 186 -8.15 14.99 2.51
CA GLU A 186 -9.05 15.91 1.82
C GLU A 186 -8.39 16.54 0.58
N VAL A 187 -9.20 17.17 -0.27
CA VAL A 187 -8.71 17.86 -1.47
C VAL A 187 -7.65 18.90 -1.13
N GLY A 188 -6.53 18.88 -1.85
CA GLY A 188 -5.36 19.74 -1.70
C GLY A 188 -4.26 19.20 -0.78
N GLN A 189 -4.55 18.15 0.01
CA GLN A 189 -3.56 17.47 0.86
C GLN A 189 -2.67 16.54 0.06
N HIS A 190 -1.49 16.22 0.60
CA HIS A 190 -0.51 15.39 -0.11
C HIS A 190 -0.95 13.91 -0.18
N CYS A 191 -0.63 13.25 -1.29
CA CYS A 191 -0.98 11.85 -1.54
C CYS A 191 0.13 11.10 -2.28
N ASN A 192 0.21 9.79 -2.08
CA ASN A 192 1.11 8.89 -2.81
C ASN A 192 0.35 7.91 -3.71
N GLY A 193 -0.96 7.79 -3.53
CA GLY A 193 -1.85 6.99 -4.36
C GLY A 193 -3.31 7.39 -4.22
N THR A 194 -4.16 6.81 -5.08
CA THR A 194 -5.61 7.10 -5.12
C THR A 194 -6.32 6.74 -3.83
N THR A 195 -5.89 5.67 -3.13
CA THR A 195 -6.46 5.23 -1.86
C THR A 195 -6.24 6.21 -0.71
N ASP A 196 -5.27 7.11 -0.85
CA ASP A 196 -4.93 8.07 0.21
C ASP A 196 -5.98 9.17 0.32
N CYS A 197 -6.72 9.45 -0.76
CA CYS A 197 -7.61 10.59 -0.87
C CYS A 197 -9.07 10.21 -0.68
N THR A 198 -9.85 11.07 -0.02
CA THR A 198 -11.29 10.88 0.11
C THR A 198 -12.00 10.86 -1.25
N SER A 199 -11.47 11.62 -2.21
CA SER A 199 -11.94 11.63 -3.60
C SER A 199 -11.55 10.39 -4.40
N GLY A 200 -10.63 9.55 -3.89
CA GLY A 200 -10.05 8.46 -4.66
C GLY A 200 -9.04 8.92 -5.71
N MET A 201 -8.59 10.18 -5.67
CA MET A 201 -7.77 10.76 -6.73
C MET A 201 -6.54 11.48 -6.22
N CYS A 202 -5.39 11.10 -6.77
CA CYS A 202 -4.11 11.73 -6.50
C CYS A 202 -3.53 12.28 -7.81
N ASN A 203 -3.41 13.60 -7.92
CA ASN A 203 -2.96 14.23 -9.16
C ASN A 203 -1.43 14.12 -9.34
N SER A 204 -0.95 14.52 -10.52
CA SER A 204 0.48 14.47 -10.86
C SER A 204 1.39 15.36 -10.00
N SER A 205 0.81 16.25 -9.19
CA SER A 205 1.53 17.06 -8.21
C SER A 205 1.52 16.44 -6.81
N ASN A 206 1.12 15.17 -6.68
CA ASN A 206 0.95 14.44 -5.43
C ASN A 206 -0.02 15.13 -4.47
N GLN A 207 -1.12 15.70 -4.99
CA GLN A 207 -2.18 16.28 -4.19
C GLN A 207 -3.51 15.59 -4.46
N CYS A 208 -4.28 15.39 -3.40
CA CYS A 208 -5.64 14.89 -3.50
C CYS A 208 -6.45 15.90 -4.30
N ASP A 209 -6.99 15.47 -5.43
CA ASP A 209 -7.80 16.35 -6.26
C ASP A 209 -9.29 16.20 -5.94
N GLY A 210 -10.06 17.23 -6.24
CA GLY A 210 -11.52 17.16 -6.13
C GLY A 210 -12.09 16.33 -7.27
N PRO A 211 -13.21 15.63 -7.05
CA PRO A 211 -13.94 15.02 -8.15
C PRO A 211 -14.34 16.11 -9.15
N SER A 212 -14.11 15.86 -10.44
CA SER A 212 -14.33 16.83 -11.51
C SER A 212 -14.89 16.13 -12.75
N CYS A 213 -15.58 16.88 -13.60
CA CYS A 213 -16.16 16.39 -14.86
C CYS A 213 -15.12 16.10 -15.97
N SER A 214 -13.90 15.76 -15.59
CA SER A 214 -12.75 15.57 -16.48
C SER A 214 -11.61 14.84 -15.74
N ASP A 215 -11.94 14.10 -14.69
CA ASP A 215 -10.99 13.47 -13.80
C ASP A 215 -10.66 12.00 -14.13
N GLY A 216 -11.29 11.45 -15.16
CA GLY A 216 -11.10 10.11 -15.69
C GLY A 216 -11.74 9.02 -14.85
N VAL A 217 -12.62 9.34 -13.88
CA VAL A 217 -13.28 8.34 -13.04
C VAL A 217 -14.79 8.58 -12.93
N LEU A 218 -15.60 7.51 -13.08
CA LEU A 218 -17.06 7.60 -12.92
C LEU A 218 -17.45 7.87 -11.46
N ASN A 219 -17.75 9.13 -11.12
CA ASN A 219 -18.07 9.54 -9.75
C ASN A 219 -19.20 10.59 -9.67
N GLN A 220 -19.58 11.02 -8.46
CA GLN A 220 -20.51 12.14 -8.18
C GLN A 220 -21.85 12.17 -8.94
N GLY A 221 -22.35 11.01 -9.42
CA GLY A 221 -23.61 10.91 -10.15
C GLY A 221 -23.48 11.09 -11.65
N GLU A 222 -22.27 11.02 -12.19
CA GLU A 222 -22.00 10.84 -13.62
C GLU A 222 -22.69 9.58 -14.17
N SER A 223 -23.11 9.65 -15.43
CA SER A 223 -23.75 8.54 -16.16
C SER A 223 -22.73 7.72 -16.95
N ASP A 224 -21.63 8.36 -17.36
CA ASP A 224 -20.44 7.73 -17.94
C ASP A 224 -19.20 8.53 -17.45
N THR A 225 -18.00 7.98 -17.59
CA THR A 225 -16.76 8.58 -17.03
C THR A 225 -16.63 10.04 -17.46
N ASP A 226 -16.54 10.96 -16.49
CA ASP A 226 -16.43 12.42 -16.69
C ASP A 226 -17.65 13.12 -17.27
N CYS A 227 -18.83 12.49 -17.30
CA CYS A 227 -19.99 13.10 -17.92
C CYS A 227 -21.34 12.58 -17.44
N GLY A 228 -22.40 13.32 -17.78
CA GLY A 228 -23.74 13.04 -17.30
C GLY A 228 -23.98 13.48 -15.86
N GLY A 229 -25.24 13.43 -15.44
CA GLY A 229 -25.67 13.91 -14.13
C GLY A 229 -25.28 15.38 -13.85
N PRO A 230 -24.54 15.68 -12.76
CA PRO A 230 -24.16 17.06 -12.43
C PRO A 230 -23.15 17.67 -13.42
N CYS A 231 -22.42 16.84 -14.17
CA CYS A 231 -21.42 17.27 -15.14
C CYS A 231 -22.01 17.63 -16.51
N ALA A 232 -23.17 17.06 -16.84
CA ALA A 232 -23.97 17.45 -17.98
C ALA A 232 -25.46 17.21 -17.67
N PRO A 233 -26.19 18.23 -17.18
CA PRO A 233 -27.57 18.07 -16.73
C PRO A 233 -28.55 17.63 -17.84
N ASP A 234 -28.19 17.82 -19.11
CA ASP A 234 -28.98 17.42 -20.28
C ASP A 234 -28.45 16.15 -20.98
N CYS A 235 -27.73 15.28 -20.26
CA CYS A 235 -27.20 14.03 -20.82
C CYS A 235 -28.26 12.94 -20.92
N THR A 236 -29.09 13.04 -21.97
CA THR A 236 -30.21 12.13 -22.20
C THR A 236 -29.82 10.88 -23.00
N SER A 237 -28.66 10.88 -23.66
CA SER A 237 -28.07 9.71 -24.35
C SER A 237 -27.53 8.65 -23.40
N GLY A 238 -27.05 9.04 -22.22
CA GLY A 238 -26.36 8.15 -21.28
C GLY A 238 -24.92 7.81 -21.66
N THR A 239 -24.40 8.35 -22.77
CA THR A 239 -23.05 8.09 -23.32
C THR A 239 -22.39 9.38 -23.81
N CYS A 240 -21.05 9.39 -23.81
CA CYS A 240 -20.25 10.57 -24.13
C CYS A 240 -19.18 10.29 -25.19
N ASN A 241 -18.94 11.28 -26.04
CA ASN A 241 -17.82 11.23 -26.99
C ASN A 241 -16.49 11.55 -26.31
N SER A 242 -15.42 11.40 -27.09
CA SER A 242 -14.04 11.68 -26.73
C SER A 242 -13.73 13.14 -26.33
N SER A 243 -14.71 14.05 -26.38
CA SER A 243 -14.58 15.43 -25.89
C SER A 243 -15.35 15.67 -24.58
N ASN A 244 -15.78 14.60 -23.90
CA ASN A 244 -16.60 14.64 -22.68
C ASN A 244 -17.89 15.46 -22.86
N GLN A 245 -18.41 15.48 -24.10
CA GLN A 245 -19.71 16.04 -24.43
C GLN A 245 -20.68 14.89 -24.57
N CYS A 246 -21.88 15.05 -24.01
CA CYS A 246 -22.96 14.10 -24.23
C CYS A 246 -23.22 13.98 -25.72
N ASP A 247 -23.30 12.74 -26.20
CA ASP A 247 -23.63 12.51 -27.59
C ASP A 247 -25.04 13.04 -27.86
N GLY A 248 -25.18 13.74 -28.99
CA GLY A 248 -26.48 14.20 -29.45
C GLY A 248 -27.41 13.00 -29.69
N PRO A 249 -28.75 13.20 -29.70
CA PRO A 249 -29.68 12.12 -29.96
C PRO A 249 -29.33 11.45 -31.30
N SER A 250 -28.93 10.18 -31.22
CA SER A 250 -28.44 9.39 -32.34
C SER A 250 -29.15 8.06 -32.32
N CYS A 251 -29.98 7.80 -33.31
CA CYS A 251 -30.66 6.52 -33.46
C CYS A 251 -29.77 5.39 -34.01
N ILE A 252 -28.46 5.46 -33.79
CA ILE A 252 -27.46 4.47 -34.25
C ILE A 252 -26.30 4.40 -33.25
N ASP A 253 -26.61 4.46 -31.96
CA ASP A 253 -25.63 4.40 -30.87
C ASP A 253 -25.60 3.04 -30.15
N GLY A 254 -26.46 2.09 -30.53
CA GLY A 254 -26.47 0.71 -30.03
C GLY A 254 -27.19 0.53 -28.69
N ILE A 255 -27.92 1.55 -28.21
CA ILE A 255 -28.65 1.51 -26.94
C ILE A 255 -30.08 2.04 -27.12
N LEU A 256 -31.05 1.50 -26.36
CA LEU A 256 -32.45 1.96 -26.40
C LEU A 256 -32.59 3.27 -25.60
N ASN A 257 -32.58 4.41 -26.26
CA ASN A 257 -32.68 5.72 -25.59
C ASN A 257 -33.58 6.71 -26.35
N GLN A 258 -33.72 7.93 -25.82
CA GLN A 258 -34.31 9.08 -26.53
C GLN A 258 -35.71 8.90 -27.16
N GLY A 259 -36.50 7.91 -26.70
CA GLY A 259 -37.86 7.65 -27.20
C GLY A 259 -37.94 6.67 -28.37
N GLU A 260 -36.84 5.99 -28.69
CA GLU A 260 -36.80 4.87 -29.63
C GLU A 260 -37.82 3.77 -29.27
N ALA A 261 -38.27 3.06 -30.30
CA ALA A 261 -39.22 1.96 -30.15
C ALA A 261 -38.51 0.62 -29.85
N ASP A 262 -37.34 0.39 -30.46
CA ASP A 262 -36.35 -0.64 -30.14
C ASP A 262 -34.93 -0.05 -30.37
N VAL A 263 -33.87 -0.75 -29.96
CA VAL A 263 -32.47 -0.25 -30.09
C VAL A 263 -32.21 0.26 -31.50
N ASP A 264 -31.87 1.54 -31.63
CA ASP A 264 -31.53 2.23 -32.89
C ASP A 264 -32.69 2.33 -33.92
N CYS A 265 -33.96 2.22 -33.50
CA CYS A 265 -35.08 2.31 -34.44
C CYS A 265 -36.42 2.81 -33.84
N GLY A 266 -37.27 3.36 -34.71
CA GLY A 266 -38.63 3.78 -34.38
C GLY A 266 -38.72 5.06 -33.53
N GLY A 267 -39.94 5.51 -33.23
CA GLY A 267 -40.17 6.71 -32.42
C GLY A 267 -39.67 8.01 -33.09
N PRO A 268 -38.85 8.84 -32.41
CA PRO A 268 -38.36 10.12 -32.93
C PRO A 268 -37.23 10.00 -33.95
N CYS A 269 -36.84 8.79 -34.33
CA CYS A 269 -35.81 8.55 -35.33
C CYS A 269 -36.18 9.09 -36.71
N ALA A 270 -35.16 9.39 -37.51
CA ALA A 270 -35.35 9.98 -38.83
C ALA A 270 -36.20 9.05 -39.74
N PRO A 271 -37.01 9.60 -40.65
CA PRO A 271 -37.82 8.79 -41.57
C PRO A 271 -36.92 7.83 -42.38
N GLY A 272 -37.05 6.53 -42.12
CA GLY A 272 -36.22 5.47 -42.71
C GLY A 272 -35.44 4.62 -41.70
N GLN A 273 -35.37 5.04 -40.43
CA GLN A 273 -34.84 4.21 -39.32
C GLN A 273 -36.00 3.53 -38.59
N THR A 274 -36.69 2.67 -39.33
CA THR A 274 -37.81 1.88 -38.85
C THR A 274 -37.34 0.50 -38.43
N CYS A 275 -37.95 -0.04 -37.39
CA CYS A 275 -37.66 -1.33 -36.81
C CYS A 275 -37.99 -2.49 -37.76
N GLU A 276 -37.13 -3.50 -37.77
CA GLU A 276 -37.27 -4.75 -38.50
C GLU A 276 -38.26 -5.71 -37.83
N ILE A 277 -38.63 -6.79 -38.52
CA ILE A 277 -39.60 -7.77 -38.00
C ILE A 277 -39.09 -8.41 -36.71
N GLY A 278 -39.95 -8.45 -35.69
CA GLY A 278 -39.69 -8.98 -34.35
C GLY A 278 -39.19 -7.94 -33.34
N GLN A 279 -38.78 -6.75 -33.80
CA GLN A 279 -38.36 -5.66 -32.92
C GLN A 279 -39.56 -4.94 -32.29
N HIS A 280 -39.34 -4.32 -31.14
CA HIS A 280 -40.39 -3.66 -30.38
C HIS A 280 -40.90 -2.40 -31.09
N CYS A 281 -42.20 -2.15 -30.99
CA CYS A 281 -42.88 -1.01 -31.58
C CYS A 281 -43.96 -0.46 -30.66
N ASN A 282 -44.24 0.84 -30.76
CA ASN A 282 -45.35 1.49 -30.05
C ASN A 282 -46.43 1.97 -31.03
N GLU A 283 -46.03 2.35 -32.24
CA GLU A 283 -46.91 2.79 -33.32
C GLU A 283 -46.56 2.07 -34.64
N THR A 284 -47.50 2.05 -35.58
CA THR A 284 -47.30 1.40 -36.88
C THR A 284 -46.18 2.04 -37.70
N THR A 285 -45.91 3.34 -37.50
CA THR A 285 -44.82 4.08 -38.15
C THR A 285 -43.43 3.66 -37.66
N ASP A 286 -43.34 2.99 -36.52
CA ASP A 286 -42.06 2.51 -36.00
C ASP A 286 -41.51 1.36 -36.84
N CYS A 287 -42.38 0.58 -37.48
CA CYS A 287 -42.01 -0.64 -38.19
C CYS A 287 -41.79 -0.40 -39.68
N ALA A 288 -40.77 -1.04 -40.25
CA ALA A 288 -40.51 -1.00 -41.69
C ALA A 288 -41.67 -1.61 -42.49
N SER A 289 -42.37 -2.57 -41.90
CA SER A 289 -43.59 -3.17 -42.45
C SER A 289 -44.83 -2.28 -42.35
N GLY A 290 -44.81 -1.25 -41.50
CA GLY A 290 -46.00 -0.47 -41.15
C GLY A 290 -46.93 -1.20 -40.18
N ILE A 291 -46.51 -2.31 -39.56
CA ILE A 291 -47.36 -3.19 -38.74
C ILE A 291 -46.75 -3.34 -37.36
N CYS A 292 -47.45 -2.86 -36.35
CA CYS A 292 -47.15 -3.14 -34.96
C CYS A 292 -48.26 -4.02 -34.38
N ASN A 293 -47.95 -5.27 -34.05
CA ASN A 293 -48.94 -6.23 -33.59
C ASN A 293 -49.35 -5.99 -32.13
N SER A 294 -50.35 -6.71 -31.64
CA SER A 294 -50.88 -6.57 -30.27
C SER A 294 -49.90 -7.00 -29.16
N SER A 295 -48.75 -7.57 -29.53
CA SER A 295 -47.64 -7.89 -28.62
C SER A 295 -46.53 -6.84 -28.66
N ASN A 296 -46.78 -5.67 -29.27
CA ASN A 296 -45.82 -4.59 -29.47
C ASN A 296 -44.58 -5.03 -30.26
N GLN A 297 -44.76 -5.86 -31.28
CA GLN A 297 -43.67 -6.28 -32.17
C GLN A 297 -43.99 -5.96 -33.62
N CYS A 298 -42.96 -5.53 -34.36
CA CYS A 298 -43.05 -5.34 -35.79
C CYS A 298 -43.28 -6.68 -36.47
N ASP A 299 -44.37 -6.80 -37.22
CA ASP A 299 -44.74 -8.06 -37.84
C ASP A 299 -44.59 -8.04 -39.35
N SER A 300 -44.33 -9.21 -39.94
CA SER A 300 -44.29 -9.33 -41.39
C SER A 300 -45.71 -9.24 -41.94
N PRO A 301 -45.92 -8.49 -43.03
CA PRO A 301 -47.22 -8.48 -43.68
C PRO A 301 -47.56 -9.90 -44.14
N SER A 302 -48.69 -10.39 -43.69
CA SER A 302 -49.13 -11.77 -43.92
C SER A 302 -50.55 -11.74 -44.43
N CYS A 303 -50.93 -12.74 -45.22
CA CYS A 303 -52.29 -12.93 -45.72
C CYS A 303 -53.30 -13.36 -44.61
N SER A 304 -53.05 -12.93 -43.37
CA SER A 304 -53.77 -13.30 -42.15
C SER A 304 -53.42 -12.36 -40.97
N ASP A 305 -52.89 -11.17 -41.27
CA ASP A 305 -52.44 -10.18 -40.27
C ASP A 305 -53.55 -9.17 -39.87
N GLY A 306 -54.73 -9.26 -40.47
CA GLY A 306 -55.90 -8.45 -40.15
C GLY A 306 -55.92 -7.09 -40.80
N ILE A 307 -55.02 -6.81 -41.76
CA ILE A 307 -54.92 -5.49 -42.42
C ILE A 307 -54.77 -5.62 -43.95
N LEU A 308 -55.45 -4.76 -44.72
CA LEU A 308 -55.37 -4.75 -46.19
C LEU A 308 -54.01 -4.19 -46.66
N ASN A 309 -53.05 -5.06 -46.97
CA ASN A 309 -51.69 -4.67 -47.40
C ASN A 309 -51.12 -5.53 -48.54
N GLN A 310 -49.89 -5.23 -48.99
CA GLN A 310 -49.12 -6.01 -49.99
C GLN A 310 -49.81 -6.35 -51.33
N GLY A 311 -50.92 -5.71 -51.69
CA GLY A 311 -51.66 -5.99 -52.92
C GLY A 311 -52.79 -7.00 -52.76
N GLU A 312 -53.17 -7.32 -51.52
CA GLU A 312 -54.41 -8.01 -51.19
C GLU A 312 -55.62 -7.32 -51.82
N SER A 313 -56.61 -8.12 -52.19
CA SER A 313 -57.83 -7.62 -52.79
C SER A 313 -58.88 -7.23 -51.75
N ASP A 314 -58.88 -7.88 -50.59
CA ASP A 314 -59.57 -7.46 -49.36
C ASP A 314 -58.73 -7.92 -48.16
N THR A 315 -59.03 -7.46 -46.95
CA THR A 315 -58.23 -7.74 -45.73
C THR A 315 -57.92 -9.23 -45.61
N ASP A 316 -56.63 -9.61 -45.65
CA ASP A 316 -56.13 -10.99 -45.57
C ASP A 316 -56.51 -11.93 -46.73
N CYS A 317 -56.92 -11.43 -47.89
CA CYS A 317 -57.33 -12.29 -49.01
C CYS A 317 -57.14 -11.71 -50.42
N GLY A 318 -57.00 -12.62 -51.39
CA GLY A 318 -56.91 -12.28 -52.81
C GLY A 318 -55.57 -11.66 -53.23
N GLY A 319 -55.42 -11.36 -54.51
CA GLY A 319 -54.16 -10.83 -55.04
C GLY A 319 -52.99 -11.79 -54.84
N PRO A 320 -51.87 -11.37 -54.23
CA PRO A 320 -50.69 -12.22 -54.01
C PRO A 320 -50.92 -13.34 -52.98
N CYS A 321 -52.02 -13.30 -52.23
CA CYS A 321 -52.43 -14.36 -51.30
C CYS A 321 -53.07 -15.57 -52.00
N ALA A 322 -53.45 -15.45 -53.29
CA ALA A 322 -53.99 -16.55 -54.09
C ALA A 322 -52.86 -17.29 -54.85
N PRO A 323 -52.83 -18.65 -54.88
CA PRO A 323 -53.86 -19.59 -54.45
C PRO A 323 -53.56 -20.18 -53.05
N GLY A 324 -53.95 -19.49 -51.99
CA GLY A 324 -53.80 -19.95 -50.60
C GLY A 324 -54.85 -19.36 -49.67
N GLN A 325 -55.16 -18.07 -49.83
CA GLN A 325 -56.24 -17.35 -49.14
C GLN A 325 -57.03 -16.52 -50.15
N THR A 326 -58.13 -17.10 -50.62
CA THR A 326 -59.07 -16.46 -51.55
C THR A 326 -60.23 -15.83 -50.79
N CYS A 327 -60.70 -14.68 -51.25
CA CYS A 327 -61.78 -13.91 -50.66
C CYS A 327 -63.13 -14.64 -50.74
N GLU A 328 -63.93 -14.49 -49.70
CA GLU A 328 -65.29 -15.02 -49.57
C GLU A 328 -66.32 -14.15 -50.31
N ILE A 329 -67.55 -14.65 -50.45
CA ILE A 329 -68.62 -13.92 -51.15
C ILE A 329 -68.89 -12.57 -50.45
N GLY A 330 -68.92 -11.50 -51.23
CA GLY A 330 -69.12 -10.11 -50.78
C GLY A 330 -67.85 -9.32 -50.48
N GLN A 331 -66.69 -9.99 -50.37
CA GLN A 331 -65.39 -9.33 -50.20
C GLN A 331 -64.85 -8.78 -51.53
N HIS A 332 -63.99 -7.78 -51.43
CA HIS A 332 -63.45 -7.08 -52.58
C HIS A 332 -62.48 -7.96 -53.40
N CYS A 333 -62.54 -7.86 -54.72
CA CYS A 333 -61.73 -8.66 -55.64
C CYS A 333 -61.27 -7.82 -56.83
N ASN A 334 -60.08 -8.13 -57.36
CA ASN A 334 -59.50 -7.51 -58.54
C ASN A 334 -59.43 -8.48 -59.74
N GLY A 335 -59.68 -9.77 -59.51
CA GLY A 335 -59.74 -10.80 -60.54
C GLY A 335 -60.50 -12.05 -60.10
N THR A 336 -60.83 -12.92 -61.04
CA THR A 336 -61.56 -14.17 -60.76
C THR A 336 -60.79 -15.14 -59.88
N THR A 337 -59.46 -15.08 -59.89
CA THR A 337 -58.57 -15.91 -59.04
C THR A 337 -58.55 -15.48 -57.58
N ASP A 338 -59.01 -14.27 -57.28
CA ASP A 338 -59.03 -13.75 -55.91
C ASP A 338 -60.17 -14.35 -55.10
N CYS A 339 -61.23 -14.81 -55.76
CA CYS A 339 -62.44 -15.27 -55.11
C CYS A 339 -62.46 -16.79 -54.95
N THR A 340 -62.90 -17.27 -53.79
CA THR A 340 -63.14 -18.70 -53.55
C THR A 340 -64.19 -19.26 -54.53
N SER A 341 -65.14 -18.42 -54.94
CA SER A 341 -66.15 -18.76 -55.95
C SER A 341 -65.61 -18.80 -57.39
N GLY A 342 -64.40 -18.31 -57.63
CA GLY A 342 -63.83 -18.12 -58.97
C GLY A 342 -64.51 -17.01 -59.78
N ASN A 343 -65.35 -16.17 -59.16
CA ASN A 343 -66.13 -15.14 -59.84
C ASN A 343 -66.06 -13.79 -59.12
N CYS A 344 -65.51 -12.79 -59.80
CA CYS A 344 -65.48 -11.39 -59.36
C CYS A 344 -66.45 -10.59 -60.23
N ASN A 345 -67.47 -9.98 -59.61
CA ASN A 345 -68.54 -9.31 -60.35
C ASN A 345 -68.11 -7.91 -60.85
N SER A 346 -68.99 -7.25 -61.62
CA SER A 346 -68.72 -5.90 -62.17
C SER A 346 -68.62 -4.77 -61.13
N THR A 347 -68.91 -5.05 -59.86
CA THR A 347 -68.74 -4.13 -58.73
C THR A 347 -67.53 -4.47 -57.87
N ASN A 348 -66.59 -5.29 -58.38
CA ASN A 348 -65.38 -5.75 -57.69
C ASN A 348 -65.67 -6.50 -56.38
N GLN A 349 -66.72 -7.33 -56.35
CA GLN A 349 -67.04 -8.19 -55.22
C GLN A 349 -67.11 -9.66 -55.64
N CYS A 350 -66.61 -10.55 -54.78
CA CYS A 350 -66.73 -11.98 -54.98
C CYS A 350 -68.19 -12.42 -54.92
N ASP A 351 -68.67 -13.10 -55.96
CA ASP A 351 -70.08 -13.50 -56.08
C ASP A 351 -70.20 -15.00 -56.31
N SER A 352 -71.33 -15.59 -55.91
CA SER A 352 -71.65 -16.98 -56.19
C SER A 352 -71.82 -17.23 -57.70
N MET A 353 -71.50 -18.43 -58.18
CA MET A 353 -71.72 -18.81 -59.59
C MET A 353 -73.21 -18.96 -59.98
N TYR A 354 -74.17 -18.57 -59.13
CA TYR A 354 -75.59 -18.80 -59.35
C TYR A 354 -76.43 -17.52 -59.22
N SER A 355 -76.14 -16.54 -60.05
CA SER A 355 -77.13 -15.50 -60.40
C SER A 355 -77.45 -15.58 -61.89
N LEU A 356 -78.16 -16.65 -62.26
CA LEU A 356 -79.03 -16.62 -63.44
C LEU A 356 -80.17 -15.66 -63.14
N VAL A 357 -79.94 -14.37 -63.39
CA VAL A 357 -81.04 -13.42 -63.61
C VAL A 357 -81.57 -13.75 -65.01
N CYS A 358 -82.62 -14.56 -65.08
CA CYS A 358 -83.52 -14.52 -66.23
C CYS A 358 -84.32 -13.22 -66.09
N ASP A 359 -83.98 -12.21 -66.90
CA ASP A 359 -84.91 -11.14 -67.23
C ASP A 359 -85.91 -11.66 -68.28
N GLU A 360 -87.18 -11.27 -68.06
CA GLU A 360 -88.47 -11.62 -68.73
C GLU A 360 -89.18 -12.93 -68.33
#